data_AF-A0A151CIY4-F1
#
_entry.id   AF-A0A151CIY4-F1
#
_cell.length_a   1.000
_cell.length_b   1.000
_cell.length_c   1.000
_cell.angle_alpha   90.00
_cell.angle_beta   90.00
_cell.angle_gamma   90.00
#
_symmetry.space_group_name_H-M   'P 1'
#
loop_
_entity.id
_entity.type
_entity.pdbx_description
1 polymer ?
#
loop_
_entity_poly.entity_id
_entity_poly.type
_entity_poly.pdbx_seq_one_letter_code
_entity_poly.pdbx_strand_id
1 'polypeptide(L)' 'MAPQDREIEQLRNEIRKEVRAVFKANMKIFDWDIPENDDRKSAEMIIGVMQEAMDELKQEITDGKYDQY' A
#
# COMPACT_ATOMS: atom_id res chain seq x y z
N MET A 1 26.34 -7.08 4.16
CA MET A 1 25.05 -6.36 4.16
C MET A 1 25.30 -5.05 3.46
N ALA A 2 24.63 -4.83 2.33
CA ALA A 2 24.77 -3.60 1.57
C ALA A 2 24.16 -2.43 2.38
N PRO A 3 24.60 -1.17 2.17
CA PRO A 3 24.01 -0.01 2.85
C PRO A 3 22.47 0.03 2.76
N GLN A 4 21.93 -0.38 1.61
CA GLN A 4 20.49 -0.43 1.32
C GLN A 4 19.75 -1.41 2.23
N ASP A 5 20.34 -2.57 2.53
CA ASP A 5 19.75 -3.60 3.39
C ASP A 5 19.56 -3.07 4.83
N ARG A 6 20.49 -2.23 5.31
CA ARG A 6 20.38 -1.63 6.66
C ARG A 6 19.33 -0.54 6.69
N GLU A 7 19.26 0.27 5.65
CA GLU A 7 18.31 1.37 5.55
C GLU A 7 16.87 0.86 5.45
N ILE A 8 16.63 -0.19 4.66
CA ILE A 8 15.29 -0.79 4.55
C ILE A 8 14.83 -1.45 5.86
N GLU A 9 15.76 -2.00 6.66
CA GLU A 9 15.43 -2.51 8.00
C GLU A 9 14.96 -1.41 8.94
N GLN A 10 15.59 -0.23 8.87
CA GLN A 10 15.18 0.94 9.66
C GLN A 10 13.84 1.51 9.21
N LEU A 11 13.60 1.56 7.90
CA LEU A 11 12.37 2.09 7.31
C LEU A 11 11.18 1.13 7.40
N ARG A 12 11.42 -0.18 7.58
CA ARG A 12 10.40 -1.24 7.55
C ARG A 12 9.15 -0.92 8.38
N ASN A 13 9.33 -0.38 9.59
CA ASN A 13 8.22 -0.10 10.48
C ASN A 13 7.41 1.12 10.03
N GLU A 14 8.08 2.17 9.54
CA GLU A 14 7.39 3.35 9.00
C GLU A 14 6.64 3.02 7.71
N ILE A 15 7.27 2.29 6.77
CA ILE A 15 6.59 1.84 5.54
C ILE A 15 5.32 1.03 5.88
N ARG A 16 5.40 0.10 6.84
CA ARG A 16 4.23 -0.69 7.28
C ARG A 16 3.13 0.17 7.90
N LYS A 17 3.51 1.22 8.63
CA LYS A 17 2.57 2.15 9.27
C LYS A 17 1.90 3.03 8.22
N GLU A 18 2.65 3.52 7.23
CA GLU A 18 2.14 4.32 6.13
C GLU A 18 1.16 3.54 5.25
N VAL A 19 1.51 2.31 4.85
CA VAL A 19 0.59 1.43 4.10
C VAL A 19 -0.72 1.22 4.86
N ARG A 20 -0.66 1.00 6.18
CA ARG A 20 -1.86 0.87 7.02
C ARG A 20 -2.65 2.18 7.13
N ALA A 21 -1.96 3.32 7.14
CA ALA A 21 -2.63 4.63 7.19
C ALA A 21 -3.42 4.89 5.91
N VAL A 22 -2.83 4.59 4.75
CA VAL A 22 -3.51 4.67 3.44
C VAL A 22 -4.73 3.75 3.40
N PHE A 23 -4.57 2.49 3.81
CA PHE A 23 -5.70 1.54 3.87
C PHE A 23 -6.85 2.07 4.74
N LYS A 24 -6.54 2.55 5.95
CA LYS A 24 -7.55 3.09 6.88
C LYS A 24 -8.22 4.37 6.37
N ALA A 25 -7.47 5.22 5.67
CA ALA A 25 -8.04 6.42 5.06
C ALA A 25 -9.10 6.06 4.01
N ASN A 26 -8.81 5.07 3.15
CA ASN A 26 -9.76 4.58 2.15
C ASN A 26 -10.98 3.89 2.79
N MET A 27 -10.79 3.09 3.85
CA MET A 27 -11.90 2.50 4.62
C MET A 27 -12.88 3.56 5.14
N LYS A 28 -12.37 4.67 5.68
CA LYS A 28 -13.22 5.75 6.21
C LYS A 28 -14.06 6.45 5.13
N ILE A 29 -13.51 6.59 3.93
CA ILE A 29 -14.24 7.17 2.78
C ILE A 29 -15.39 6.23 2.39
N PHE A 30 -15.09 4.95 2.23
CA PHE A 30 -16.07 3.92 1.87
C PHE A 30 -17.21 3.80 2.89
N ASP A 31 -16.88 3.85 4.18
CA ASP A 31 -17.85 3.81 5.27
C ASP A 31 -18.78 5.03 5.30
N TRP A 32 -18.28 6.20 4.92
CA TRP A 32 -19.11 7.41 4.80
C TRP A 32 -20.03 7.41 3.59
N ASP A 33 -19.61 6.79 2.49
CA ASP A 33 -20.33 6.84 1.22
C ASP A 33 -21.41 5.74 1.07
N ILE A 34 -21.40 4.71 1.93
CA ILE A 34 -22.28 3.53 1.81
C ILE A 34 -23.17 3.36 3.04
N PRO A 35 -24.49 3.62 2.95
CA PRO A 35 -25.45 3.21 3.97
C PRO A 35 -25.43 1.69 4.16
N GLU A 36 -25.49 1.22 5.41
CA GLU A 36 -25.45 -0.21 5.75
C GLU A 36 -24.19 -0.93 5.22
N ASN A 37 -23.05 -0.25 5.25
CA ASN A 37 -21.76 -0.77 4.80
C ASN A 37 -21.41 -2.13 5.44
N ASP A 38 -21.01 -3.09 4.60
CA ASP A 38 -20.32 -4.30 5.03
C ASP A 38 -18.82 -4.00 5.09
N ASP A 39 -18.35 -3.59 6.28
CA ASP A 39 -16.95 -3.22 6.53
C ASP A 39 -15.95 -4.26 6.05
N ARG A 40 -16.29 -5.55 6.17
CA ARG A 40 -15.38 -6.62 5.78
C ARG A 40 -15.25 -6.70 4.26
N LYS A 41 -16.38 -6.66 3.56
CA LYS A 41 -16.39 -6.69 2.10
C LYS A 41 -15.67 -5.48 1.52
N SER A 42 -15.89 -4.30 2.09
CA SER A 42 -15.20 -3.06 1.71
C SER A 42 -13.69 -3.16 1.96
N ALA A 43 -13.27 -3.72 3.11
CA ALA A 43 -11.86 -3.98 3.41
C ALA A 43 -11.20 -4.93 2.39
N GLU A 44 -11.88 -6.01 2.01
CA GLU A 44 -11.40 -6.99 1.02
C GLU A 44 -11.25 -6.36 -0.38
N MET A 45 -12.16 -5.47 -0.78
CA MET A 45 -12.05 -4.73 -2.04
C MET A 45 -10.89 -3.73 -2.03
N ILE A 46 -10.78 -2.92 -0.96
CA ILE A 46 -9.75 -1.89 -0.85
C ILE A 46 -8.35 -2.53 -0.85
N ILE A 47 -8.14 -3.61 -0.08
CA ILE A 47 -6.83 -4.27 -0.07
C ILE A 47 -6.51 -4.93 -1.42
N GLY A 48 -7.52 -5.38 -2.17
CA GLY A 48 -7.36 -5.88 -3.54
C GLY A 48 -6.79 -4.81 -4.47
N VAL A 49 -7.41 -3.63 -4.52
CA VAL A 49 -6.91 -2.51 -5.35
C VAL A 49 -5.53 -2.04 -4.90
N MET A 50 -5.28 -1.99 -3.59
CA MET A 50 -3.93 -1.67 -3.08
C MET A 50 -2.89 -2.70 -3.53
N GLN A 51 -3.24 -3.98 -3.61
CA GLN A 51 -2.35 -5.03 -4.09
C GLN A 51 -2.05 -4.86 -5.58
N GLU A 52 -3.07 -4.59 -6.40
CA GLU A 52 -2.90 -4.29 -7.83
C GLU A 52 -1.93 -3.12 -8.06
N ALA A 53 -2.13 -2.00 -7.34
CA ALA A 53 -1.25 -0.84 -7.43
C ALA A 53 0.20 -1.15 -6.99
N MET A 54 0.39 -1.98 -5.96
CA MET A 54 1.73 -2.44 -5.57
C MET A 54 2.38 -3.34 -6.62
N ASP A 55 1.59 -4.16 -7.32
CA ASP A 55 2.09 -5.02 -8.39
C ASP A 55 2.46 -4.21 -9.64
N GLU A 56 1.72 -3.15 -9.95
CA GLU A 56 2.09 -2.17 -10.98
C GLU A 56 3.45 -1.52 -10.64
N LEU A 57 3.65 -1.05 -9.41
CA LEU A 57 4.94 -0.48 -8.99
C LEU A 57 6.11 -1.47 -9.14
N LYS A 58 5.89 -2.76 -8.86
CA LYS A 58 6.92 -3.80 -9.10
C LYS A 58 7.24 -3.95 -10.58
N GLN A 59 6.22 -3.88 -11.44
CA GLN A 59 6.43 -3.92 -12.88
C GLN A 59 7.24 -2.70 -13.33
N GLU A 60 6.91 -1.50 -12.85
CA GLU A 60 7.63 -0.27 -13.15
C GLU A 60 9.11 -0.32 -12.73
N ILE A 61 9.41 -0.91 -11.58
CA ILE A 61 10.79 -1.17 -11.14
C ILE A 61 11.48 -2.15 -12.10
N THR A 62 10.81 -3.24 -12.48
CA THR A 62 11.36 -4.23 -13.41
C THR A 62 11.63 -3.64 -14.80
N ASP A 63 10.79 -2.68 -15.21
CA ASP A 63 10.94 -1.93 -16.46
C ASP A 63 12.03 -0.85 -16.39
N GLY A 64 12.71 -0.70 -15.24
CA GLY A 64 13.81 0.25 -15.05
C GLY A 64 13.37 1.71 -14.89
N LYS A 65 12.07 1.98 -14.62
CA LYS A 65 11.56 3.36 -14.48
C LYS A 65 12.23 4.16 -13.35
N TYR A 66 12.85 3.47 -12.39
CA TYR A 66 13.46 4.07 -11.21
C TYR A 66 14.99 3.91 -11.15
N ASP A 67 15.65 3.42 -12.21
CA ASP A 67 17.11 3.18 -12.23
C ASP A 67 17.96 4.44 -12.03
N GLN A 68 17.34 5.63 -12.17
CA GLN A 68 17.98 6.94 -12.03
C GLN A 68 17.22 7.88 -11.08
N TYR A 69 16.36 7.33 -10.22
CA TYR A 69 15.53 8.09 -9.28
C TYR A 69 16.30 8.54 -8.03
#